data_AF-A0A928K3U9-F1
#
_entry.id   AF-A0A928K3U9-F1
#
_cell.length_a   1.000
_cell.length_b   1.000
_cell.length_c   1.000
_cell.angle_alpha   90.00
_cell.angle_beta   90.00
_cell.angle_gamma   90.00
#
_symmetry.space_group_name_H-M   'P 1'
#
loop_
_entity.id
_entity.type
_entity.pdbx_description
1 polymer ?
#
loop_
_entity_poly.entity_id
_entity_poly.type
_entity_poly.pdbx_seq_one_letter_code
_entity_poly.pdbx_strand_id
1 'polypeptide(L)'
;MNKHSKSISRAVFTMLTVLLVAFIYGNSSADGDTSSGLSQMVTQWLNAALQWLHIPLELSNLFVRKLAHFAAYSLLGGLLTATAASWHVKPWRFTLVFIPVIIGVCISSMDEYLQTFIPGRYGCVSDVLLDMSGVVWAAAAVSLLLARRARCKAESVTPEE
;
A
#
# COMPACT_ATOMS: atom_id res chain seq x y z
N MET A 1 0.76 -23.77 13.93
CA MET A 1 1.72 -23.50 12.83
C MET A 1 3.09 -24.00 13.25
N ASN A 2 3.72 -24.86 12.46
CA ASN A 2 5.09 -25.30 12.72
C ASN A 2 6.09 -24.13 12.51
N LYS A 3 7.31 -24.25 13.04
CA LYS A 3 8.38 -23.24 12.97
C LYS A 3 8.75 -22.89 11.51
N HIS A 4 8.71 -23.87 10.61
CA HIS A 4 9.01 -23.75 9.19
C HIS A 4 8.00 -22.87 8.43
N SER A 5 6.70 -23.07 8.70
CA SER A 5 5.59 -22.29 8.10
C SER A 5 5.64 -20.82 8.50
N LYS A 6 6.05 -20.50 9.74
CA LYS A 6 6.27 -19.11 10.17
C LYS A 6 7.44 -18.45 9.43
N SER A 7 8.52 -19.19 9.17
CA SER A 7 9.68 -18.68 8.44
C SER A 7 9.38 -18.39 6.97
N ILE A 8 8.62 -19.28 6.31
CA ILE A 8 8.19 -19.09 4.92
C ILE A 8 7.29 -17.85 4.80
N SER A 9 6.31 -17.70 5.68
CA SER A 9 5.41 -16.54 5.67
C SER A 9 6.16 -15.22 5.83
N ARG A 10 7.17 -15.16 6.72
CA ARG A 10 8.05 -13.99 6.88
C ARG A 10 8.80 -13.67 5.59
N ALA A 11 9.41 -14.69 4.97
CA ALA A 11 10.17 -14.51 3.74
C ALA A 11 9.27 -14.00 2.60
N VAL A 12 8.09 -14.58 2.44
CA VAL A 12 7.12 -14.17 1.40
C VAL A 12 6.68 -12.72 1.59
N PHE A 13 6.21 -12.33 2.78
CA PHE A 13 5.74 -10.95 2.99
C PHE A 13 6.87 -9.94 2.86
N THR A 14 8.07 -10.26 3.35
CA THR A 14 9.24 -9.39 3.20
C THR A 14 9.62 -9.24 1.73
N MET A 15 9.67 -10.33 0.97
CA MET A 15 9.98 -10.30 -0.46
C MET A 15 8.94 -9.49 -1.25
N LEU A 16 7.65 -9.70 -1.00
CA LEU A 16 6.58 -8.94 -1.64
C LEU A 16 6.67 -7.44 -1.31
N THR A 17 7.02 -7.10 -0.07
CA THR A 17 7.22 -5.71 0.35
C THR A 17 8.36 -5.08 -0.44
N VAL A 18 9.51 -5.76 -0.53
CA VAL A 18 10.69 -5.27 -1.27
C VAL A 18 10.37 -5.09 -2.76
N LEU A 19 9.70 -6.06 -3.37
CA LEU A 19 9.27 -5.98 -4.77
C LEU A 19 8.32 -4.82 -5.02
N LEU A 20 7.37 -4.57 -4.11
CA LEU A 20 6.45 -3.45 -4.23
C LEU A 20 7.17 -2.11 -4.08
N VAL A 21 8.12 -1.97 -3.15
CA VAL A 21 8.93 -0.75 -3.02
C VAL A 21 9.76 -0.52 -4.28
N ALA A 22 10.37 -1.57 -4.83
CA ALA A 22 11.10 -1.49 -6.10
C ALA A 22 10.18 -1.07 -7.25
N PHE A 23 8.94 -1.57 -7.29
CA PHE A 23 7.94 -1.15 -8.27
C PHE A 23 7.52 0.33 -8.12
N ILE A 24 7.35 0.82 -6.89
CA ILE A 24 7.02 2.22 -6.61
C ILE A 24 8.15 3.13 -7.13
N TYR A 25 9.39 2.90 -6.68
CA TYR A 25 10.53 3.70 -7.12
C TYR A 25 10.84 3.54 -8.60
N GLY A 26 10.59 2.36 -9.18
CA GLY A 26 10.67 2.14 -10.62
C GLY A 26 9.73 3.06 -11.40
N ASN A 27 8.48 3.19 -10.96
CA ASN A 27 7.51 4.11 -11.60
C ASN A 27 7.81 5.59 -11.34
N SER A 28 8.42 5.92 -10.21
CA SER A 28 8.84 7.29 -9.91
C SER A 28 10.06 7.72 -10.70
N SER A 29 11.04 6.83 -10.88
CA SER A 29 12.28 7.07 -11.64
C SER A 29 12.13 6.95 -13.17
N ALA A 30 11.04 6.35 -13.65
CA ALA A 30 10.73 6.29 -15.07
C ALA A 30 10.42 7.69 -15.62
N ASP A 31 10.89 7.97 -16.85
CA ASP A 31 10.58 9.21 -17.56
C ASP A 31 9.07 9.50 -17.53
N GLY A 32 8.74 10.78 -17.33
CA GLY A 32 7.37 11.25 -17.16
C GLY A 32 6.42 10.77 -18.27
N ASP A 33 6.93 10.59 -19.49
CA ASP A 33 6.18 10.09 -20.65
C ASP A 33 5.79 8.61 -20.53
N THR A 34 6.65 7.77 -19.95
CA THR A 34 6.36 6.32 -19.79
C THR A 34 5.35 6.08 -18.66
N SER A 35 5.54 6.78 -17.53
CA SER A 35 4.64 6.69 -16.37
C SER A 35 3.26 7.34 -16.66
N SER A 36 3.25 8.44 -17.41
CA SER A 36 2.01 9.07 -17.87
C SER A 36 1.27 8.23 -18.91
N GLY A 37 1.98 7.52 -19.80
CA GLY A 37 1.38 6.64 -20.80
C GLY A 37 0.59 5.47 -20.19
N LEU A 38 1.13 4.79 -19.17
CA LEU A 38 0.43 3.72 -18.46
C LEU A 38 -0.85 4.21 -17.79
N SER A 39 -0.75 5.32 -17.05
CA SER A 39 -1.90 5.92 -16.37
C SER A 39 -2.94 6.46 -17.36
N GLN A 40 -2.51 6.98 -18.51
CA GLN A 40 -3.40 7.44 -19.59
C GLN A 40 -4.16 6.27 -20.23
N MET A 41 -3.49 5.14 -20.48
CA MET A 41 -4.15 3.93 -21.00
C MET A 41 -5.23 3.42 -20.03
N VAL A 42 -4.92 3.35 -18.74
CA VAL A 42 -5.90 2.96 -17.70
C VAL A 42 -7.05 3.95 -17.64
N THR A 43 -6.76 5.25 -17.74
CA THR A 43 -7.79 6.31 -17.74
C THR A 43 -8.73 6.18 -18.94
N GLN A 44 -8.18 5.96 -20.14
CA GLN A 44 -8.97 5.77 -21.35
C GLN A 44 -9.86 4.52 -21.25
N TRP A 45 -9.32 3.42 -20.74
CA TRP A 45 -10.09 2.19 -20.53
C TRP A 45 -11.23 2.40 -19.51
N LEU A 46 -10.96 3.07 -18.39
CA LEU A 46 -11.99 3.38 -17.38
C LEU A 46 -13.08 4.28 -17.95
N ASN A 47 -12.71 5.34 -18.68
CA ASN A 47 -13.69 6.23 -19.31
C ASN A 47 -14.52 5.51 -20.37
N ALA A 48 -13.92 4.63 -21.17
CA ALA A 48 -14.65 3.79 -22.12
C ALA A 48 -15.65 2.85 -21.41
N ALA A 49 -15.26 2.26 -20.28
CA ALA A 49 -16.17 1.44 -19.48
C ALA A 49 -17.32 2.26 -18.87
N LEU A 50 -17.05 3.47 -18.37
CA LEU A 50 -18.08 4.38 -17.84
C LEU A 50 -19.07 4.81 -18.93
N GLN A 51 -18.58 5.12 -20.13
CA GLN A 51 -19.41 5.44 -21.30
C GLN A 51 -20.28 4.26 -21.71
N TRP A 52 -19.73 3.04 -21.74
CA TRP A 52 -20.49 1.82 -22.02
C TRP A 52 -21.62 1.60 -21.00
N LEU A 53 -21.37 1.93 -19.73
CA LEU A 53 -22.35 1.89 -18.65
C LEU A 53 -23.30 3.11 -18.61
N HIS A 54 -23.18 4.06 -19.53
CA HIS A 54 -23.96 5.31 -19.58
C HIS A 54 -23.85 6.15 -18.29
N ILE A 55 -22.71 6.08 -17.60
CA ILE A 55 -22.44 6.89 -16.41
C ILE A 55 -21.86 8.25 -16.87
N PRO A 56 -22.47 9.40 -16.53
CA PRO A 56 -22.01 10.73 -16.95
C PRO A 56 -20.82 11.21 -16.09
N LEU A 57 -19.73 10.45 -16.10
CA LEU A 57 -18.50 10.75 -15.36
C LEU A 57 -17.29 10.56 -16.27
N GLU A 58 -16.38 11.54 -16.28
CA GLU A 58 -15.09 11.44 -16.95
C GLU A 58 -13.96 11.57 -15.93
N LEU A 59 -13.11 10.55 -15.86
CA LEU A 59 -11.95 10.52 -14.99
C LEU A 59 -10.77 11.21 -15.68
N SER A 60 -10.10 12.10 -14.95
CA SER A 60 -8.83 12.68 -15.41
C SER A 60 -7.67 11.73 -15.16
N ASN A 61 -6.64 11.81 -16.02
CA ASN A 61 -5.42 11.00 -15.84
C ASN A 61 -4.76 11.30 -14.48
N LEU A 62 -4.76 12.56 -14.07
CA LEU A 62 -4.25 12.97 -12.75
C LEU A 62 -4.98 12.27 -11.60
N PHE A 63 -6.30 12.12 -11.69
CA PHE A 63 -7.09 11.43 -10.68
C PHE A 63 -6.78 9.92 -10.64
N VAL A 64 -6.75 9.27 -11.80
CA VAL A 64 -6.42 7.84 -11.91
C VAL A 64 -5.01 7.56 -11.40
N ARG A 65 -4.05 8.43 -11.71
CA ARG A 65 -2.67 8.34 -11.21
C ARG A 65 -2.61 8.47 -9.69
N LYS A 66 -3.27 9.49 -9.10
CA LYS A 66 -3.36 9.65 -7.64
C LYS A 66 -4.01 8.45 -6.97
N LEU A 67 -5.03 7.87 -7.58
CA LEU A 67 -5.68 6.66 -7.07
C LEU A 67 -4.77 5.43 -7.14
N ALA A 68 -3.97 5.29 -8.21
CA ALA A 68 -3.00 4.21 -8.34
C ALA A 68 -1.89 4.31 -7.28
N HIS A 69 -1.39 5.52 -7.01
CA HIS A 69 -0.46 5.79 -5.92
C HIS A 69 -1.08 5.41 -4.57
N PHE A 70 -2.26 5.94 -4.25
CA PHE A 70 -2.99 5.58 -3.03
C PHE A 70 -3.16 4.05 -2.87
N ALA A 71 -3.49 3.34 -3.96
CA ALA A 71 -3.65 1.88 -3.95
C ALA A 71 -2.32 1.14 -3.71
N ALA A 72 -1.23 1.58 -4.34
CA ALA A 72 0.10 1.01 -4.15
C ALA A 72 0.58 1.19 -2.70
N TYR A 73 0.40 2.39 -2.13
CA TYR A 73 0.75 2.70 -0.75
C TYR A 73 -0.18 2.04 0.27
N SER A 74 -1.45 1.81 -0.07
CA SER A 74 -2.34 0.96 0.71
C SER A 74 -1.85 -0.49 0.74
N LEU A 75 -1.46 -1.06 -0.41
CA LEU A 75 -0.89 -2.40 -0.45
C LEU A 75 0.41 -2.48 0.36
N LEU A 76 1.26 -1.46 0.28
CA LEU A 76 2.49 -1.33 1.06
C LEU A 76 2.20 -1.33 2.57
N GLY A 77 1.25 -0.49 3.03
CA GLY A 77 0.86 -0.45 4.45
C GLY A 77 0.34 -1.78 4.96
N GLY A 78 -0.47 -2.48 4.14
CA GLY A 78 -0.95 -3.82 4.46
C GLY A 78 0.17 -4.86 4.56
N LEU A 79 1.11 -4.86 3.60
CA LEU A 79 2.26 -5.78 3.59
C LEU A 79 3.25 -5.50 4.73
N LEU A 80 3.53 -4.24 5.04
CA LEU A 80 4.36 -3.84 6.19
C LEU A 80 3.73 -4.32 7.50
N THR A 81 2.41 -4.16 7.64
CA THR A 81 1.66 -4.62 8.82
C THR A 81 1.69 -6.15 8.94
N ALA A 82 1.45 -6.87 7.84
CA ALA A 82 1.52 -8.33 7.79
C ALA A 82 2.93 -8.84 8.11
N THR A 83 3.95 -8.15 7.59
CA THR A 83 5.36 -8.43 7.89
C THR A 83 5.61 -8.25 9.38
N ALA A 84 5.33 -7.08 9.96
CA ALA A 84 5.52 -6.82 11.39
C ALA A 84 4.80 -7.86 12.29
N ALA A 85 3.57 -8.26 11.92
CA ALA A 85 2.83 -9.31 12.61
C ALA A 85 3.53 -10.68 12.53
N SER A 86 4.08 -11.04 11.37
CA SER A 86 4.80 -12.32 11.19
C SER A 86 6.06 -12.42 12.06
N TRP A 87 6.70 -11.28 12.34
CA TRP A 87 7.87 -11.16 13.21
C TRP A 87 7.52 -11.07 14.71
N HIS A 88 6.24 -10.97 15.08
CA HIS A 88 5.76 -10.91 16.47
C HIS A 88 6.39 -9.76 17.27
N VAL A 89 6.62 -8.61 16.64
CA VAL A 89 7.24 -7.45 17.29
C VAL A 89 6.30 -6.90 18.37
N LYS A 90 6.83 -6.72 19.59
CA LYS A 90 6.09 -6.17 20.74
C LYS A 90 6.52 -4.71 20.99
N PRO A 91 5.62 -3.83 21.47
CA PRO A 91 4.20 -4.09 21.78
C PRO A 91 3.30 -4.12 20.53
N TRP A 92 2.54 -5.21 20.39
CA TRP A 92 1.80 -5.58 19.17
C TRP A 92 0.89 -4.47 18.61
N ARG A 93 0.09 -3.81 19.45
CA ARG A 93 -0.87 -2.78 18.99
C ARG A 93 -0.22 -1.52 18.47
N PHE A 94 0.88 -1.10 19.10
CA PHE A 94 1.63 0.08 18.66
C PHE A 94 2.42 -0.25 17.39
N THR A 95 3.13 -1.38 17.39
CA THR A 95 4.00 -1.77 16.29
C THR A 95 3.25 -2.01 14.97
N LEU A 96 2.07 -2.62 15.00
CA LEU A 96 1.33 -2.94 13.76
C LEU A 96 0.78 -1.72 13.02
N VAL A 97 0.75 -0.54 13.64
CA VAL A 97 0.30 0.69 12.97
C VAL A 97 1.45 1.68 12.85
N PHE A 98 2.19 1.95 13.92
CA PHE A 98 3.24 2.97 13.90
C PHE A 98 4.43 2.62 13.00
N ILE A 99 4.92 1.37 13.04
CA ILE A 99 6.09 1.00 12.21
C ILE A 99 5.76 1.08 10.71
N PRO A 100 4.64 0.50 10.23
CA PRO A 100 4.23 0.67 8.84
C PRO A 100 4.06 2.12 8.41
N VAL A 101 3.48 2.96 9.27
CA VAL A 101 3.27 4.39 8.97
C VAL A 101 4.60 5.14 8.86
N ILE A 102 5.53 4.95 9.81
CA ILE A 102 6.86 5.60 9.75
C ILE A 102 7.60 5.17 8.48
N ILE A 103 7.64 3.87 8.19
CA ILE A 103 8.30 3.35 6.99
C ILE A 103 7.61 3.88 5.73
N GLY A 104 6.28 3.92 5.70
CA GLY A 104 5.50 4.43 4.57
C GLY A 104 5.72 5.92 4.32
N VAL A 105 5.84 6.74 5.37
CA VAL A 105 6.20 8.16 5.26
C VAL A 105 7.61 8.33 4.70
N CYS A 106 8.57 7.53 5.16
CA CYS A 106 9.93 7.56 4.62
C CYS A 106 9.96 7.18 3.13
N ILE A 107 9.22 6.14 2.74
CA ILE A 107 9.15 5.67 1.35
C ILE A 107 8.48 6.72 0.46
N SER A 108 7.32 7.26 0.86
CA SER A 108 6.63 8.33 0.09
C SER A 108 7.42 9.62 0.00
N SER A 109 8.12 10.00 1.06
CA SER A 109 9.01 11.18 1.03
C SER A 109 10.20 10.95 0.08
N MET A 110 10.77 9.74 0.08
CA MET A 110 11.84 9.37 -0.84
C MET A 110 11.34 9.31 -2.29
N ASP A 111 10.13 8.82 -2.50
CA ASP A 111 9.50 8.71 -3.81
C ASP A 111 9.32 10.08 -4.48
N GLU A 112 8.77 11.04 -3.73
CA GLU A 112 8.62 12.43 -4.18
C GLU A 112 9.97 13.14 -4.34
N TYR A 113 10.95 12.83 -3.49
CA TYR A 113 12.31 13.33 -3.64
C TYR A 113 12.96 12.80 -4.93
N LEU A 114 12.86 11.50 -5.22
CA LEU A 114 13.37 10.89 -6.45
C LEU A 114 12.70 11.49 -7.69
N GLN A 115 11.41 11.78 -7.61
CA GLN A 115 10.65 12.43 -8.67
C GLN A 115 11.19 13.83 -9.02
N THR A 116 11.78 14.58 -8.07
CA THR A 116 12.35 15.91 -8.34
C THR A 116 13.55 15.90 -9.28
N PHE A 117 14.19 14.75 -9.48
CA PHE A 117 15.30 14.62 -10.43
C PHE A 117 14.83 14.47 -11.88
N ILE A 118 13.52 14.29 -12.12
CA ILE A 118 12.96 14.17 -13.46
C ILE A 118 12.54 15.54 -13.97
N PRO A 119 13.04 15.99 -15.14
CA PRO A 119 12.63 17.25 -15.75
C PRO A 119 11.11 17.33 -15.91
N GLY A 120 10.50 18.43 -15.46
CA GLY A 120 9.06 18.66 -15.58
C GLY A 120 8.20 17.97 -14.51
N ARG A 121 8.79 17.27 -13.54
CA ARG A 121 8.10 16.78 -12.33
C ARG A 121 8.54 17.58 -11.10
N TYR A 122 7.59 17.81 -10.20
CA TYR A 122 7.83 18.49 -8.92
C TYR A 122 7.33 17.60 -7.79
N GLY A 123 8.02 17.69 -6.65
CA GLY A 123 7.60 17.03 -5.42
C GLY A 123 6.45 17.78 -4.77
N CYS A 124 5.38 17.09 -4.38
CA CYS A 124 4.22 17.68 -3.73
C CYS A 124 3.95 17.05 -2.36
N VAL A 125 3.92 17.88 -1.31
CA VAL A 125 3.57 17.42 0.06
C VAL A 125 2.17 16.80 0.09
N SER A 126 1.24 17.29 -0.74
CA SER A 126 -0.09 16.70 -0.86
C SER A 126 -0.07 15.25 -1.36
N ASP A 127 0.90 14.89 -2.19
CA ASP A 127 1.03 13.53 -2.72
C ASP A 127 1.62 12.60 -1.64
N VAL A 128 2.62 13.07 -0.87
CA VAL A 128 3.09 12.37 0.34
C VAL A 128 1.96 12.12 1.34
N LEU A 129 1.10 13.11 1.58
CA LEU A 129 -0.03 12.98 2.49
C LEU A 129 -1.08 11.99 1.99
N LEU A 130 -1.33 11.97 0.67
CA LEU A 130 -2.23 11.01 0.05
C LEU A 130 -1.70 9.58 0.22
N ASP A 131 -0.43 9.36 -0.05
CA ASP A 131 0.23 8.06 0.07
C ASP A 131 0.28 7.59 1.52
N MET A 132 0.60 8.50 2.45
CA MET A 132 0.52 8.24 3.88
C MET A 132 -0.90 7.82 4.30
N SER A 133 -1.95 8.45 3.76
CA SER A 133 -3.33 8.09 4.09
C SER A 133 -3.67 6.65 3.67
N GLY A 134 -3.15 6.19 2.53
CA GLY A 134 -3.29 4.80 2.08
C GLY A 134 -2.59 3.81 3.02
N VAL A 135 -1.35 4.12 3.42
CA VAL A 135 -0.59 3.32 4.39
C VAL A 135 -1.35 3.18 5.71
N VAL A 136 -1.83 4.31 6.26
CA VAL A 136 -2.59 4.34 7.52
C VAL A 136 -3.86 3.52 7.41
N TRP A 137 -4.64 3.71 6.32
CA TRP A 137 -5.89 3.01 6.09
C TRP A 137 -5.68 1.49 6.08
N ALA A 138 -4.70 1.00 5.30
CA ALA A 138 -4.42 -0.41 5.19
C ALA A 138 -3.82 -1.00 6.48
N ALA A 139 -2.93 -0.28 7.15
CA ALA A 139 -2.35 -0.73 8.41
C ALA A 139 -3.41 -0.89 9.51
N ALA A 140 -4.36 0.04 9.60
CA ALA A 140 -5.50 -0.05 10.51
C ALA A 140 -6.41 -1.23 10.15
N ALA A 141 -6.78 -1.37 8.86
CA ALA A 141 -7.64 -2.45 8.38
C ALA A 141 -7.05 -3.84 8.67
N VAL A 142 -5.78 -4.07 8.33
CA VAL A 142 -5.09 -5.34 8.59
C VAL A 142 -4.94 -5.60 10.09
N SER A 143 -4.59 -4.57 10.88
CA SER A 143 -4.49 -4.71 12.34
C SER A 143 -5.82 -5.14 12.98
N LEU A 144 -6.93 -4.56 12.53
CA LEU A 144 -8.28 -4.93 12.99
C LEU A 144 -8.63 -6.37 12.60
N LEU A 145 -8.33 -6.79 11.37
CA LEU A 145 -8.55 -8.16 10.91
C LEU A 145 -7.77 -9.18 11.74
N LEU A 146 -6.50 -8.88 12.02
CA LEU A 146 -5.65 -9.73 12.87
C LEU A 146 -6.17 -9.80 14.32
N ALA A 147 -6.61 -8.67 14.87
CA ALA A 147 -7.20 -8.62 16.22
C ALA A 147 -8.51 -9.43 16.29
N ARG A 148 -9.38 -9.34 15.27
CA ARG A 148 -10.60 -10.15 15.18
C ARG A 148 -10.28 -11.64 15.10
N ARG A 149 -9.34 -12.04 14.25
CA ARG A 149 -8.90 -13.45 14.14
C ARG A 149 -8.35 -14.00 15.46
N ALA A 150 -7.60 -13.18 16.20
CA ALA A 150 -7.08 -13.58 17.51
C ALA A 150 -8.20 -13.77 18.54
N ARG A 151 -9.23 -12.92 18.53
CA ARG A 151 -10.41 -13.04 19.42
C ARG A 151 -11.25 -14.28 19.11
N CYS A 152 -11.63 -14.50 17.84
CA CYS A 152 -12.40 -15.70 17.45
C CYS A 152 -11.67 -16.99 17.82
N LYS A 153 -10.33 -17.00 17.70
CA LYS A 153 -9.54 -18.16 18.11
C LYS A 153 -9.54 -18.38 19.62
N ALA A 154 -9.49 -17.32 20.42
CA ALA A 154 -9.57 -17.43 21.88
C ALA A 154 -10.93 -17.96 22.34
N GLU A 155 -12.01 -17.49 21.72
CA GLU A 155 -13.39 -17.92 22.00
C GLU A 155 -13.65 -19.38 21.60
N SER A 156 -13.06 -19.86 20.49
CA SER A 156 -13.16 -21.27 20.10
C SER A 156 -12.41 -22.26 21.01
N VAL A 157 -11.59 -21.76 21.94
CA VAL A 157 -10.72 -22.60 22.81
C VAL A 157 -11.28 -22.70 24.24
N THR A 158 -12.20 -21.82 24.64
CA THR A 158 -12.92 -21.94 25.92
C THR A 158 -14.06 -22.95 25.75
N PRO A 159 -13.99 -24.16 26.34
CA PRO A 159 -15.12 -25.09 26.33
C PRO A 159 -16.27 -24.48 27.14
N GLU A 160 -17.51 -24.67 26.70
CA GLU A 160 -18.69 -24.38 27.52
C GLU A 160 -18.57 -25.18 28.83
N GLU A 161 -18.62 -24.48 29.97
CA GLU A 161 -18.68 -25.06 31.32
C GLU A 161 -20.02 -25.78 31.56
#